data_AF-A0A6P3Z2J4-F1
#
_entry.id   AF-A0A6P3Z2J4-F1
#
_cell.length_a   1.000
_cell.length_b   1.000
_cell.length_c   1.000
_cell.angle_alpha   90.00
_cell.angle_beta   90.00
_cell.angle_gamma   90.00
#
_symmetry.space_group_name_H-M   'P 1'
#
loop_
_entity.id
_entity.type
_entity.pdbx_description
1 polymer ?
#
loop_
_entity_poly.entity_id
_entity_poly.type
_entity_poly.pdbx_seq_one_letter_code
_entity_poly.pdbx_strand_id
1 'polypeptide(L)'
;MDKEGIGTDATMHDHIKKLLDRFYATKDANTRFSPTNLGEALVMGYDDMGYKLWKPYLRAVMERDMKAVSEGAKRKAEVLETCLQQMKACFLDVSLYLLSFL
;
A
#
# COMPACT_ATOMS: atom_id res chain seq x y z
N MET A 1 -2.95 -3.12 -11.34
CA MET A 1 -3.67 -2.26 -10.37
C MET A 1 -5.15 -2.55 -10.46
N ASP A 2 -5.78 -2.30 -11.62
CA ASP A 2 -7.19 -2.63 -11.90
C ASP A 2 -7.61 -4.06 -11.53
N LYS A 3 -6.94 -5.08 -12.08
CA LYS A 3 -7.19 -6.51 -11.74
C LYS A 3 -7.19 -6.81 -10.24
N GLU A 4 -6.36 -6.11 -9.47
CA GLU A 4 -6.20 -6.33 -8.03
C GLU A 4 -7.11 -5.42 -7.19
N GLY A 5 -7.96 -4.60 -7.84
CA GLY A 5 -8.89 -3.69 -7.18
C GLY A 5 -8.21 -2.56 -6.40
N ILE A 6 -7.02 -2.13 -6.83
CA ILE A 6 -6.28 -1.04 -6.16
C ILE A 6 -6.14 0.19 -7.04
N GLY A 7 -6.55 1.34 -6.50
CA GLY A 7 -6.69 2.56 -7.28
C GLY A 7 -7.91 2.50 -8.19
N THR A 8 -8.59 3.63 -8.31
CA THR A 8 -9.59 3.87 -9.34
C THR A 8 -8.92 4.30 -10.65
N ASP A 9 -9.63 4.25 -11.78
CA ASP A 9 -9.14 4.79 -13.07
C ASP A 9 -8.56 6.20 -12.94
N ALA A 10 -9.14 7.00 -12.04
CA ALA A 10 -8.70 8.36 -11.75
C ALA A 10 -7.45 8.47 -10.86
N THR A 11 -6.97 7.41 -10.19
CA THR A 11 -5.90 7.51 -9.17
C THR A 11 -4.71 6.59 -9.42
N MET A 12 -4.83 5.62 -10.34
CA MET A 12 -3.72 4.73 -10.70
C MET A 12 -2.49 5.52 -11.18
N HIS A 13 -2.70 6.55 -12.00
CA HIS A 13 -1.61 7.37 -12.55
C HIS A 13 -0.84 8.13 -11.45
N ASP A 14 -1.53 8.64 -10.42
CA ASP A 14 -0.91 9.32 -9.28
C ASP A 14 -0.03 8.38 -8.44
N HIS A 15 -0.49 7.15 -8.25
CA HIS A 15 0.28 6.14 -7.53
C HIS A 15 1.57 5.77 -8.27
N ILE A 16 1.48 5.57 -9.59
CA ILE A 16 2.64 5.31 -10.45
C ILE A 16 3.59 6.51 -10.42
N LYS A 17 3.06 7.74 -10.55
CA LYS A 17 3.86 8.97 -10.54
C LYS A 17 4.64 9.10 -9.23
N LYS A 18 4.02 8.83 -8.08
CA LYS A 18 4.69 8.88 -6.76
C LYS A 18 5.86 7.89 -6.65
N LEU A 19 5.77 6.71 -7.24
CA LEU A 19 6.89 5.75 -7.25
C LEU A 19 8.10 6.27 -8.04
N LEU A 20 7.83 6.95 -9.16
CA LEU A 20 8.87 7.56 -9.99
C LEU A 20 9.46 8.81 -9.33
N ASP A 21 8.61 9.72 -8.85
CA ASP A 21 9.03 10.97 -8.18
C ASP A 21 9.89 10.71 -6.93
N ARG A 22 9.66 9.58 -6.24
CA ARG A 22 10.41 9.16 -5.04
C ARG A 22 11.58 8.24 -5.34
N PHE A 23 11.88 7.96 -6.61
CA PHE A 23 12.99 7.11 -7.04
C PHE A 23 12.91 5.67 -6.52
N TYR A 24 11.71 5.14 -6.29
CA TYR A 24 11.53 3.72 -5.92
C TYR A 24 11.50 2.82 -7.16
N ALA A 25 11.17 3.38 -8.32
CA ALA A 25 11.26 2.72 -9.61
C ALA A 25 11.69 3.72 -10.68
N THR A 26 12.22 3.21 -11.78
CA THR A 26 12.49 3.95 -13.01
C THR A 26 11.59 3.44 -14.14
N LYS A 27 11.32 4.30 -15.12
CA LYS A 27 10.57 3.94 -16.34
C LYS A 27 11.45 4.15 -17.56
N ASP A 28 11.60 3.15 -18.41
CA ASP A 28 12.38 3.24 -19.65
C ASP A 28 11.56 3.86 -20.80
N ALA A 29 12.23 4.11 -21.93
CA ALA A 29 11.59 4.65 -23.14
C ALA A 29 10.51 3.70 -23.73
N ASN A 30 10.59 2.40 -23.43
CA ASN A 30 9.61 1.39 -23.82
C ASN A 30 8.48 1.24 -22.79
N THR A 31 8.35 2.18 -21.86
CA THR A 31 7.35 2.21 -20.79
C THR A 31 7.43 1.06 -19.78
N ARG A 32 8.57 0.36 -19.72
CA ARG A 32 8.80 -0.70 -18.74
C ARG A 32 9.32 -0.09 -17.43
N PHE A 33 8.89 -0.68 -16.33
CA PHE A 33 9.31 -0.28 -15.00
C PHE A 33 10.40 -1.21 -14.48
N SER A 34 11.38 -0.65 -13.79
CA SER A 34 12.41 -1.40 -13.08
C SER A 34 12.56 -0.84 -11.67
N PRO A 35 12.70 -1.69 -10.63
CA PRO A 35 12.93 -1.21 -9.28
C PRO A 35 14.32 -0.57 -9.18
N THR A 36 14.47 0.40 -8.29
CA THR A 36 15.79 0.85 -7.84
C THR A 36 16.23 0.05 -6.63
N ASN A 37 17.52 0.10 -6.28
CA ASN A 37 18.02 -0.54 -5.05
C ASN A 37 17.27 -0.04 -3.80
N LEU A 38 16.88 1.24 -3.76
CA LEU A 38 16.07 1.79 -2.66
C LEU A 38 14.66 1.19 -2.65
N GLY A 39 14.00 1.12 -3.80
CA GLY A 39 12.66 0.54 -3.91
C GLY A 39 12.63 -0.93 -3.54
N GLU A 40 13.62 -1.70 -3.99
CA GLU A 40 13.78 -3.10 -3.65
C GLU A 40 14.07 -3.29 -2.16
N ALA A 41 14.99 -2.51 -1.57
CA ALA A 41 15.30 -2.57 -0.15
C ALA A 41 14.09 -2.24 0.74
N LEU A 42 13.22 -1.30 0.33
CA LEU A 42 11.98 -1.01 1.04
C LEU A 42 11.01 -2.20 1.02
N VAL A 43 10.87 -2.87 -0.14
CA VAL A 43 10.01 -4.06 -0.25
C VAL A 43 10.56 -5.21 0.60
N MET A 44 11.84 -5.53 0.45
CA MET A 44 12.50 -6.59 1.21
C MET A 44 12.48 -6.32 2.71
N GLY A 45 12.76 -5.07 3.12
CA GLY A 45 12.75 -4.69 4.52
C GLY A 45 11.42 -5.00 5.21
N TYR A 46 10.28 -4.67 4.60
CA TYR A 46 8.98 -5.03 5.18
C TYR A 46 8.67 -6.53 5.06
N ASP A 47 9.06 -7.19 3.96
CA ASP A 47 8.83 -8.63 3.75
C ASP A 47 9.58 -9.48 4.80
N ASP A 48 10.83 -9.10 5.12
CA ASP A 48 11.68 -9.74 6.15
C ASP A 48 11.11 -9.59 7.57
N MET A 49 10.39 -8.49 7.83
CA MET A 49 9.63 -8.30 9.09
C MET A 49 8.36 -9.16 9.14
N GLY A 50 8.05 -9.93 8.08
CA GLY A 50 6.82 -10.70 7.94
C GLY A 50 5.64 -9.89 7.41
N TYR A 51 5.84 -8.62 7.04
CA TYR A 51 4.79 -7.71 6.58
C TYR A 51 4.80 -7.53 5.07
N LYS A 52 3.92 -8.26 4.37
CA LYS A 52 3.77 -8.17 2.91
C LYS A 52 3.01 -6.94 2.44
N LEU A 53 3.40 -5.74 2.91
CA LEU A 53 2.72 -4.46 2.60
C LEU A 53 2.80 -4.08 1.12
N TRP A 54 3.76 -4.63 0.39
CA TRP A 54 3.88 -4.45 -1.05
C TRP A 54 2.78 -5.19 -1.84
N LYS A 55 2.08 -6.14 -1.23
CA LYS A 55 0.94 -6.83 -1.83
C LYS A 55 -0.31 -5.96 -1.81
N PRO A 56 -1.21 -6.08 -2.81
CA PRO A 56 -2.36 -5.19 -2.95
C PRO A 56 -3.47 -5.42 -1.92
N TYR A 57 -3.43 -6.51 -1.14
CA TYR A 57 -4.56 -6.99 -0.34
C TYR A 57 -5.15 -5.95 0.61
N LEU A 58 -4.30 -5.31 1.43
CA LEU A 58 -4.77 -4.32 2.42
C LEU A 58 -5.42 -3.12 1.73
N ARG A 59 -4.81 -2.65 0.63
CA ARG A 59 -5.37 -1.54 -0.16
C ARG A 59 -6.68 -1.92 -0.83
N ALA A 60 -6.79 -3.12 -1.39
CA ALA A 60 -8.00 -3.60 -2.04
C ALA A 60 -9.18 -3.71 -1.06
N VAL A 61 -8.91 -4.13 0.19
CA VAL A 61 -9.92 -4.13 1.26
C VAL A 61 -10.39 -2.71 1.57
N MET A 62 -9.46 -1.77 1.73
CA MET A 62 -9.80 -0.36 2.00
C MET A 62 -10.64 0.26 0.87
N GLU A 63 -10.27 0.04 -0.40
CA GLU A 63 -11.03 0.53 -1.58
C GLU A 63 -12.45 -0.08 -1.62
N ARG A 64 -12.58 -1.38 -1.33
CA ARG A 64 -13.88 -2.05 -1.24
C ARG A 64 -14.76 -1.46 -0.15
N ASP A 65 -14.20 -1.18 1.01
CA ASP A 65 -14.94 -0.58 2.13
C ASP A 65 -15.34 0.87 1.81
N MET A 66 -14.47 1.65 1.16
CA MET A 66 -14.83 2.99 0.66
C MET A 66 -15.98 2.92 -0.35
N LYS A 67 -15.97 1.93 -1.26
CA LYS A 67 -17.08 1.68 -2.18
C LYS A 67 -18.38 1.33 -1.43
N ALA A 68 -18.33 0.43 -0.46
CA ALA A 68 -19.49 0.07 0.35
C ALA A 68 -20.08 1.28 1.13
N VAL A 69 -19.23 2.22 1.56
CA VAL A 69 -19.68 3.49 2.16
C VAL A 69 -20.39 4.36 1.12
N SER A 70 -19.85 4.47 -0.11
CA SER A 70 -20.47 5.25 -1.18
C SER A 70 -21.83 4.69 -1.63
N GLU A 71 -22.02 3.37 -1.52
CA GLU A 71 -23.26 2.65 -1.82
C GLU A 71 -24.25 2.65 -0.64
N GLY A 72 -23.87 3.20 0.51
CA GLY A 72 -24.71 3.23 1.72
C GLY A 72 -24.78 1.90 2.48
N ALA A 73 -24.00 0.89 2.08
CA ALA A 73 -23.98 -0.44 2.70
C ALA A 73 -23.16 -0.49 4.00
N LYS A 74 -22.21 0.44 4.20
CA LYS A 74 -21.43 0.58 5.44
C LYS A 74 -21.42 2.02 5.94
N ARG A 75 -21.26 2.21 7.25
CA ARG A 75 -21.08 3.55 7.84
C ARG A 75 -19.63 3.98 7.76
N LYS A 76 -19.40 5.24 7.36
CA LYS A 76 -18.05 5.84 7.30
C LYS A 76 -17.26 5.66 8.61
N ALA A 77 -17.91 5.86 9.76
CA ALA A 77 -17.26 5.79 11.07
C ALA A 77 -16.69 4.38 11.35
N GLU A 78 -17.46 3.34 11.04
CA GLU A 78 -17.07 1.93 11.22
C GLU A 78 -15.87 1.55 10.34
N VAL A 79 -15.91 1.95 9.06
CA VAL A 79 -14.80 1.71 8.11
C VAL A 79 -13.54 2.44 8.56
N LEU A 80 -13.66 3.68 9.02
CA LEU A 80 -12.53 4.47 9.49
C LEU A 80 -11.89 3.84 10.73
N GLU A 81 -12.71 3.46 11.72
CA GLU A 81 -12.24 2.79 12.94
C GLU A 81 -11.47 1.51 12.61
N THR A 82 -12.06 0.65 11.77
CA THR A 82 -11.45 -0.62 11.35
C THR A 82 -10.10 -0.38 10.65
N CYS A 83 -10.06 0.57 9.71
CA CYS A 83 -8.84 0.89 8.96
C CYS A 83 -7.73 1.42 9.87
N LEU A 84 -8.07 2.31 10.82
CA LEU A 84 -7.09 2.87 11.76
C LEU A 84 -6.57 1.81 12.72
N GLN A 85 -7.42 0.91 13.20
CA GLN A 85 -7.00 -0.21 14.06
C GLN A 85 -6.03 -1.14 13.33
N GLN A 86 -6.33 -1.53 12.08
CA GLN A 86 -5.44 -2.37 11.26
C GLN A 86 -4.09 -1.70 11.00
N MET A 87 -4.10 -0.41 10.64
CA MET A 87 -2.87 0.35 10.38
C MET A 87 -2.03 0.51 11.65
N LYS A 88 -2.68 0.76 12.79
CA LYS A 88 -2.01 0.87 14.10
C LYS A 88 -1.34 -0.43 14.51
N ALA A 89 -2.01 -1.57 14.34
CA ALA A 89 -1.43 -2.88 14.63
C ALA A 89 -0.16 -3.11 13.80
N CYS A 90 -0.25 -2.91 12.47
CA CYS A 90 0.90 -3.02 11.58
C CYS A 90 2.06 -2.10 11.98
N PHE A 91 1.77 -0.85 12.33
CA PHE A 91 2.79 0.11 12.75
C PHE A 91 3.51 -0.33 14.03
N LEU A 92 2.76 -0.80 15.04
CA LEU A 92 3.32 -1.25 16.32
C LEU A 92 4.20 -2.49 16.12
N ASP A 93 3.74 -3.45 15.33
CA ASP A 93 4.49 -4.70 15.12
C ASP A 93 5.82 -4.45 14.40
N VAL A 94 5.80 -3.64 13.33
CA VAL A 94 7.02 -3.21 12.63
C VAL A 94 7.96 -2.44 13.57
N SER A 95 7.43 -1.55 14.41
CA SER A 95 8.24 -0.77 15.35
C SER A 95 8.89 -1.67 16.41
N LEU A 96 8.16 -2.65 16.94
CA LEU A 96 8.68 -3.63 17.90
C LEU A 96 9.74 -4.52 17.25
N TYR A 97 9.53 -4.95 16.01
CA TYR A 97 10.53 -5.71 15.27
C TYR A 97 11.83 -4.91 15.14
N LEU A 98 11.78 -3.67 14.69
CA LEU A 98 12.97 -2.81 14.57
C LEU A 98 13.70 -2.60 15.89
N LEU A 99 12.97 -2.46 17.01
CA LEU A 99 13.55 -2.35 18.34
C LEU A 99 14.27 -3.63 18.79
N SER A 100 13.93 -4.80 18.25
CA SER A 100 14.61 -6.06 18.58
C SER A 100 16.00 -6.20 17.96
N PHE A 101 16.36 -5.34 17.01
CA PHE A 101 17.68 -5.30 16.36
C PHE A 101 18.58 -4.16 16.87
N LEU A 102 18.10 -3.36 17.84
CA LEU A 102 18.85 -2.30 18.53
C LEU A 102 19.19 -2.73 19.95
#